data_AF-A0A6P5R494-F1
#
_entry.id   AF-A0A6P5R494-F1
#
_cell.length_a   1.000
_cell.length_b   1.000
_cell.length_c   1.000
_cell.angle_alpha   90.00
_cell.angle_beta   90.00
_cell.angle_gamma   90.00
#
_symmetry.space_group_name_H-M   'P 1'
#
loop_
_entity.id
_entity.type
_entity.pdbx_description
1 polymer ?
#
loop_
_entity_poly.entity_id
_entity_poly.type
_entity_poly.pdbx_seq_one_letter_code
_entity_poly.pdbx_strand_id
1 'polypeptide(L)'
;MSKKGKKPKLPKAPLSDEDQLLIFQQKMLADEEAAKKKERLLTQFLKDKLAKEEHNSALNLNKINTQWRTILREVKTRELHKDIEILSQTFERVVDCKDSVIKSLAKDLTEAEEQYAHALRSHLHNIDQLLALQRRRLGLLEENYNMELEVLTKEFETERKSIIDHHEKEMHYLQDVFMAMEQNYIDSEYESKLEFQSMWDDLKNKNLEEKHFLRLQLENIVEDLWRRFQDALKNYTDATEDRKIAFEYLKVKDEKSSKEIEAQMKKIQKLQETIGILKGKIVAHSREGEWQNQCIRNDKELVHVQLRKLKVQRTQARTLSQENLVKLTLESNSTLKTLKKVVEKGEKILKLAEICRKFETEEEKVLPFYSSVLTPEEQEEAKLQNPEDITEDLAKIMMDYAGMENFWKRYNKVKLEVLSLQHRRLQLLDISSKLREMLKQYLDGISVSDEVLSHLNPLFIVNHRSNLPQLPPPSAQPVYNVIEAAHIASHIL
;
A
#
# COMPACT_ATOMS: atom_id res chain seq x y z
N MET A 1 -119.36 77.70 44.77
CA MET A 1 -119.94 79.05 45.04
C MET A 1 -120.28 79.68 43.69
N SER A 2 -121.37 80.39 43.39
CA SER A 2 -122.62 80.76 44.07
C SER A 2 -123.58 81.27 42.98
N LYS A 3 -124.77 80.67 42.87
CA LYS A 3 -126.11 81.31 42.76
C LYS A 3 -126.38 82.56 41.87
N LYS A 4 -127.47 82.38 41.11
CA LYS A 4 -128.69 83.22 40.96
C LYS A 4 -128.64 84.49 40.08
N GLY A 5 -129.65 84.57 39.20
CA GLY A 5 -130.22 85.81 38.67
C GLY A 5 -131.37 85.51 37.70
N LYS A 6 -132.50 86.23 37.77
CA LYS A 6 -133.82 85.91 37.21
C LYS A 6 -134.41 87.16 36.53
N LYS A 7 -135.33 86.98 35.56
CA LYS A 7 -136.35 87.92 34.99
C LYS A 7 -135.89 88.95 33.91
N PRO A 8 -136.80 89.60 33.13
CA PRO A 8 -138.11 89.20 32.52
C PRO A 8 -138.28 89.69 31.02
N LYS A 9 -139.51 89.56 30.46
CA LYS A 9 -139.96 89.79 29.07
C LYS A 9 -140.56 91.20 28.76
N LEU A 10 -140.59 91.55 27.44
CA LEU A 10 -141.49 92.47 26.64
C LEU A 10 -141.20 94.00 26.60
N PRO A 11 -141.65 94.80 25.59
CA PRO A 11 -142.02 94.57 24.16
C PRO A 11 -141.44 95.62 23.12
N LYS A 12 -141.85 95.47 21.84
CA LYS A 12 -141.47 96.07 20.51
C LYS A 12 -141.30 97.61 20.35
N ALA A 13 -140.36 98.04 19.47
CA ALA A 13 -140.51 99.04 18.36
C ALA A 13 -139.16 99.25 17.57
N PRO A 14 -139.15 99.76 16.30
CA PRO A 14 -138.17 99.42 15.25
C PRO A 14 -137.10 100.49 14.87
N LEU A 15 -136.23 100.16 13.88
CA LEU A 15 -135.24 100.94 13.08
C LEU A 15 -133.77 100.79 13.57
N SER A 16 -132.71 100.58 12.77
CA SER A 16 -132.39 100.80 11.34
C SER A 16 -131.40 99.73 10.79
N ASP A 17 -131.35 99.49 9.48
CA ASP A 17 -130.65 98.38 8.79
C ASP A 17 -129.10 98.39 8.86
N GLU A 18 -128.47 99.43 9.40
CA GLU A 18 -126.99 99.55 9.41
C GLU A 18 -126.31 98.76 10.54
N ASP A 19 -126.97 98.55 11.68
CA ASP A 19 -126.38 97.85 12.83
C ASP A 19 -126.33 96.32 12.65
N GLN A 20 -127.11 95.76 11.72
CA GLN A 20 -127.08 94.32 11.42
C GLN A 20 -125.87 93.91 10.57
N LEU A 21 -125.36 94.81 9.71
CA LEU A 21 -124.20 94.56 8.85
C LEU A 21 -122.89 94.53 9.66
N LEU A 22 -122.74 95.39 10.65
CA LEU A 22 -121.52 95.49 11.47
C LEU A 22 -121.34 94.28 12.40
N ILE A 23 -122.44 93.76 12.96
CA ILE A 23 -122.43 92.53 13.76
C ILE A 23 -122.12 91.30 12.88
N PHE A 24 -122.61 91.29 11.63
CA PHE A 24 -122.31 90.22 10.67
C PHE A 24 -120.83 90.24 10.27
N GLN A 25 -120.24 91.42 10.09
CA GLN A 25 -118.83 91.58 9.72
C GLN A 25 -117.87 91.18 10.86
N GLN A 26 -118.20 91.50 12.11
CA GLN A 26 -117.43 91.04 13.28
C GLN A 26 -117.51 89.51 13.46
N LYS A 27 -118.65 88.88 13.18
CA LYS A 27 -118.78 87.41 13.19
C LYS A 27 -117.91 86.75 12.13
N MET A 28 -117.91 87.28 10.91
CA MET A 28 -117.09 86.73 9.81
C MET A 28 -115.59 86.80 10.11
N LEU A 29 -115.11 87.91 10.68
CA LEU A 29 -113.70 88.04 11.08
C LEU A 29 -113.33 87.12 12.25
N ALA A 30 -114.21 86.97 13.24
CA ALA A 30 -114.00 86.03 14.34
C ALA A 30 -114.00 84.57 13.86
N ASP A 31 -114.86 84.23 12.91
CA ASP A 31 -114.93 82.90 12.30
C ASP A 31 -113.71 82.61 11.41
N GLU A 32 -113.19 83.59 10.67
CA GLU A 32 -111.92 83.48 9.93
C GLU A 32 -110.70 83.34 10.85
N GLU A 33 -110.66 84.10 11.96
CA GLU A 33 -109.60 83.95 12.95
C GLU A 33 -109.69 82.60 13.69
N ALA A 34 -110.90 82.11 13.94
CA ALA A 34 -111.12 80.78 14.48
C ALA A 34 -110.71 79.69 13.48
N ALA A 35 -110.97 79.88 12.18
CA ALA A 35 -110.52 78.98 11.11
C ALA A 35 -108.99 78.96 11.00
N LYS A 36 -108.33 80.12 11.00
CA LYS A 36 -106.85 80.22 11.02
C LYS A 36 -106.24 79.62 12.27
N LYS A 37 -106.88 79.76 13.44
CA LYS A 37 -106.44 79.08 14.68
C LYS A 37 -106.58 77.56 14.57
N LYS A 38 -107.68 77.06 14.00
CA LYS A 38 -107.88 75.62 13.73
C LYS A 38 -106.86 75.08 12.72
N GLU A 39 -106.56 75.83 11.66
CA GLU A 39 -105.57 75.47 10.65
C GLU A 39 -104.14 75.45 11.22
N ARG A 40 -103.79 76.45 12.04
CA ARG A 40 -102.51 76.47 12.79
C ARG A 40 -102.40 75.30 13.76
N LEU A 41 -103.47 74.98 14.49
CA LEU A 41 -103.50 73.80 15.37
C LEU A 41 -103.35 72.50 14.59
N LEU A 42 -103.98 72.37 13.42
CA LEU A 42 -103.88 71.18 12.56
C LEU A 42 -102.48 71.04 11.96
N THR A 43 -101.89 72.12 11.46
CA THR A 43 -100.53 72.10 10.91
C THR A 43 -99.48 71.86 11.99
N GLN A 44 -99.65 72.40 13.19
CA GLN A 44 -98.83 72.09 14.37
C GLN A 44 -98.96 70.60 14.72
N PHE A 45 -100.19 70.06 14.75
CA PHE A 45 -100.44 68.65 15.02
C PHE A 45 -99.81 67.72 13.96
N LEU A 46 -99.87 68.08 12.68
CA LEU A 46 -99.25 67.34 11.59
C LEU A 46 -97.72 67.40 11.65
N LYS A 47 -97.13 68.56 11.97
CA LYS A 47 -95.68 68.69 12.21
C LYS A 47 -95.23 67.86 13.41
N ASP A 48 -95.99 67.87 14.50
CA ASP A 48 -95.68 67.05 15.68
C ASP A 48 -95.85 65.56 15.39
N LYS A 49 -96.81 65.17 14.54
CA LYS A 49 -96.98 63.79 14.05
C LYS A 49 -95.81 63.36 13.18
N LEU A 50 -95.39 64.19 12.23
CA LEU A 50 -94.24 63.94 11.36
C LEU A 50 -92.96 63.84 12.18
N ALA A 51 -92.69 64.77 13.08
CA ALA A 51 -91.51 64.75 13.95
C ALA A 51 -91.50 63.51 14.86
N LYS A 52 -92.66 63.08 15.36
CA LYS A 52 -92.78 61.82 16.11
C LYS A 52 -92.53 60.59 15.23
N GLU A 53 -92.98 60.61 13.98
CA GLU A 53 -92.75 59.52 13.02
C GLU A 53 -91.28 59.45 12.57
N GLU A 54 -90.64 60.58 12.30
CA GLU A 54 -89.20 60.70 12.03
C GLU A 54 -88.36 60.26 13.23
N HIS A 55 -88.73 60.68 14.44
CA HIS A 55 -88.07 60.21 15.66
C HIS A 55 -88.25 58.71 15.87
N ASN A 56 -89.47 58.19 15.68
CA ASN A 56 -89.76 56.77 15.80
C ASN A 56 -89.07 55.94 14.73
N SER A 57 -88.98 56.41 13.49
CA SER A 57 -88.27 55.72 12.41
C SER A 57 -86.76 55.71 12.65
N ALA A 58 -86.16 56.81 13.12
CA ALA A 58 -84.75 56.85 13.52
C ALA A 58 -84.48 55.91 14.71
N LEU A 59 -85.36 55.88 15.71
CA LEU A 59 -85.27 54.94 16.83
C LEU A 59 -85.41 53.49 16.37
N ASN A 60 -86.34 53.20 15.48
CA ASN A 60 -86.56 51.85 14.94
C ASN A 60 -85.38 51.41 14.06
N LEU A 61 -84.83 52.30 13.24
CA LEU A 61 -83.62 52.04 12.45
C LEU A 61 -82.43 51.73 13.38
N ASN A 62 -82.25 52.49 14.46
CA ASN A 62 -81.20 52.23 15.44
C ASN A 62 -81.41 50.90 16.16
N LYS A 63 -82.64 50.53 16.52
CA LYS A 63 -82.99 49.22 17.10
C LYS A 63 -82.70 48.07 16.13
N ILE A 64 -83.05 48.24 14.87
CA ILE A 64 -82.78 47.25 13.82
C ILE A 64 -81.26 47.14 13.60
N ASN A 65 -80.54 48.26 13.54
CA ASN A 65 -79.08 48.27 13.41
C ASN A 65 -78.37 47.64 14.62
N THR A 66 -78.84 47.88 15.86
CA THR A 66 -78.27 47.20 17.02
C THR A 66 -78.52 45.70 16.98
N GLN A 67 -79.73 45.27 16.61
CA GLN A 67 -80.04 43.85 16.40
C GLN A 67 -79.18 43.21 15.31
N TRP A 68 -79.05 43.85 14.14
CA TRP A 68 -78.18 43.36 13.07
C TRP A 68 -76.71 43.32 13.48
N ARG A 69 -76.21 44.31 14.21
CA ARG A 69 -74.83 44.27 14.73
C ARG A 69 -74.62 43.13 15.72
N THR A 70 -75.62 42.75 16.49
CA THR A 70 -75.55 41.61 17.39
C THR A 70 -75.50 40.31 16.58
N ILE A 71 -76.44 40.14 15.64
CA ILE A 71 -76.51 38.95 14.77
C ILE A 71 -75.23 38.80 13.93
N LEU A 72 -74.76 39.87 13.29
CA LEU A 72 -73.53 39.84 12.48
C LEU A 72 -72.29 39.57 13.32
N ARG A 73 -72.23 40.09 14.55
CA ARG A 73 -71.14 39.74 15.48
C ARG A 73 -71.20 38.29 15.87
N GLU A 74 -72.37 37.74 16.19
CA GLU A 74 -72.53 36.32 16.52
C GLU A 74 -72.20 35.39 15.35
N VAL A 75 -72.52 35.77 14.11
CA VAL A 75 -72.14 35.00 12.92
C VAL A 75 -70.63 35.10 12.72
N LYS A 76 -70.07 36.31 12.80
CA LYS A 76 -68.63 36.50 12.58
C LYS A 76 -67.78 35.85 13.67
N THR A 77 -68.21 35.87 14.93
CA THR A 77 -67.54 35.14 16.00
C THR A 77 -67.58 33.65 15.73
N ARG A 78 -68.72 33.08 15.30
CA ARG A 78 -68.81 31.66 14.94
C ARG A 78 -67.90 31.28 13.77
N GLU A 79 -67.81 32.12 12.74
CA GLU A 79 -66.84 31.92 11.64
C GLU A 79 -65.40 31.91 12.16
N LEU A 80 -65.01 32.93 12.93
CA LEU A 80 -63.64 33.03 13.47
C LEU A 80 -63.28 31.87 14.39
N HIS A 81 -64.22 31.36 15.20
CA HIS A 81 -63.97 30.17 16.02
C HIS A 81 -63.69 28.94 15.15
N LYS A 82 -64.44 28.76 14.06
CA LYS A 82 -64.19 27.67 13.11
C LYS A 82 -62.84 27.83 12.41
N ASP A 83 -62.49 29.04 12.00
CA ASP A 83 -61.19 29.31 11.36
C ASP A 83 -60.04 29.04 12.33
N ILE A 84 -60.17 29.42 13.61
CA ILE A 84 -59.18 29.12 14.66
C ILE A 84 -59.06 27.61 14.88
N GLU A 85 -60.17 26.88 14.90
CA GLU A 85 -60.18 25.42 15.08
C GLU A 85 -59.55 24.69 13.88
N ILE A 86 -59.84 25.11 12.66
CA ILE A 86 -59.18 24.59 11.46
C ILE A 86 -57.68 24.88 11.54
N LEU A 87 -57.31 26.11 11.90
CA LEU A 87 -55.91 26.51 12.00
C LEU A 87 -55.18 25.72 13.09
N SER A 88 -55.79 25.49 14.27
CA SER A 88 -55.19 24.69 15.33
C SER A 88 -54.96 23.25 14.89
N GLN A 89 -55.93 22.63 14.21
CA GLN A 89 -55.78 21.28 13.66
C GLN A 89 -54.67 21.22 12.59
N THR A 90 -54.54 22.24 11.74
CA THR A 90 -53.44 22.28 10.78
C THR A 90 -52.08 22.43 11.46
N PHE A 91 -51.97 23.23 12.52
CA PHE A 91 -50.75 23.36 13.28
C PHE A 91 -50.38 22.08 14.01
N GLU A 92 -51.35 21.39 14.65
CA GLU A 92 -51.12 20.09 15.29
C GLU A 92 -50.56 19.08 14.29
N ARG A 93 -51.17 18.96 13.10
CA ARG A 93 -50.65 18.07 12.05
C ARG A 93 -49.22 18.41 11.63
N VAL A 94 -48.91 19.70 11.47
CA VAL A 94 -47.55 20.15 11.11
C VAL A 94 -46.56 19.85 12.23
N VAL A 95 -46.96 20.02 13.49
CA VAL A 95 -46.15 19.67 14.66
C VAL A 95 -45.91 18.16 14.70
N ASP A 96 -46.94 17.33 14.52
CA ASP A 96 -46.80 15.87 14.48
C ASP A 96 -45.87 15.41 13.35
N CYS A 97 -46.00 16.00 12.16
CA CYS A 97 -45.09 15.72 11.05
C CYS A 97 -43.65 16.10 11.41
N LYS A 98 -43.43 17.29 11.98
CA LYS A 98 -42.08 17.72 12.40
C LYS A 98 -41.51 16.84 13.51
N ASP A 99 -42.32 16.47 14.50
CA ASP A 99 -41.92 15.56 15.58
C ASP A 99 -41.60 14.17 15.06
N SER A 100 -42.32 13.67 14.06
CA SER A 100 -42.01 12.39 13.41
C SER A 100 -40.66 12.43 12.71
N VAL A 101 -40.35 13.52 12.01
CA VAL A 101 -39.04 13.74 11.34
C VAL A 101 -37.93 13.91 12.36
N ILE A 102 -38.16 14.64 13.47
CA ILE A 102 -37.16 14.77 14.54
C ILE A 102 -36.88 13.40 15.17
N LYS A 103 -37.91 12.59 15.40
CA LYS A 103 -37.75 11.23 15.95
C LYS A 103 -37.01 10.30 14.99
N SER A 104 -37.26 10.38 13.67
CA SER A 104 -36.52 9.58 12.70
C SER A 104 -35.05 10.02 12.63
N LEU A 105 -34.80 11.33 12.53
CA LEU A 105 -33.43 11.86 12.50
C LEU A 105 -32.64 11.53 13.78
N ALA A 106 -33.30 11.54 14.94
CA ALA A 106 -32.66 11.13 16.19
C ALA A 106 -32.27 9.64 16.18
N LYS A 107 -33.11 8.77 15.61
CA LYS A 107 -32.78 7.35 15.43
C LYS A 107 -31.63 7.16 14.44
N ASP A 108 -31.70 7.81 13.29
CA ASP A 108 -30.65 7.73 12.27
C ASP A 108 -29.30 8.18 12.84
N LEU A 109 -29.30 9.21 13.70
CA LEU A 109 -28.10 9.70 14.38
C LEU A 109 -27.55 8.65 15.36
N THR A 110 -28.40 8.02 16.18
CA THR A 110 -27.98 6.94 17.08
C THR A 110 -27.45 5.72 16.32
N GLU A 111 -28.09 5.33 15.22
CA GLU A 111 -27.65 4.21 14.38
C GLU A 111 -26.30 4.52 13.71
N ALA A 112 -26.10 5.75 13.22
CA ALA A 112 -24.83 6.19 12.66
C ALA A 112 -23.70 6.19 13.70
N GLU A 113 -23.98 6.64 14.94
CA GLU A 113 -23.02 6.59 16.04
C GLU A 113 -22.65 5.14 16.41
N GLU A 114 -23.62 4.23 16.47
CA GLU A 114 -23.37 2.81 16.73
C GLU A 114 -22.53 2.16 15.62
N GLN A 115 -22.86 2.43 14.36
CA GLN A 115 -22.10 1.95 13.21
C GLN A 115 -20.65 2.48 13.24
N TYR A 116 -20.47 3.77 13.52
CA TYR A 116 -19.14 4.37 13.67
C TYR A 116 -18.36 3.73 14.82
N ALA A 117 -19.00 3.55 15.97
CA ALA A 117 -18.37 2.93 17.14
C ALA A 117 -18.03 1.45 16.90
N HIS A 118 -18.82 0.73 16.10
CA HIS A 118 -18.53 -0.64 15.69
C HIS A 118 -17.33 -0.70 14.72
N ALA A 119 -17.33 0.15 13.69
CA ALA A 119 -16.23 0.25 12.74
C ALA A 119 -14.91 0.62 13.43
N LEU A 120 -14.95 1.57 14.37
CA LEU A 120 -13.78 1.97 15.16
C LEU A 120 -13.26 0.80 16.01
N ARG A 121 -14.13 0.06 16.71
CA ARG A 121 -13.72 -1.11 17.50
C ARG A 121 -13.11 -2.20 16.63
N SER A 122 -13.70 -2.49 15.47
CA SER A 122 -13.15 -3.45 14.51
C SER A 122 -11.78 -3.02 14.00
N HIS A 123 -11.62 -1.74 13.63
CA HIS A 123 -10.35 -1.19 13.19
C HIS A 123 -9.26 -1.26 14.28
N LEU A 124 -9.59 -0.88 15.53
CA LEU A 124 -8.67 -0.98 16.65
C LEU A 124 -8.26 -2.44 16.92
N HIS A 125 -9.21 -3.38 16.84
CA HIS A 125 -8.90 -4.80 16.98
C HIS A 125 -7.95 -5.30 15.89
N ASN A 126 -8.15 -4.87 14.63
CA ASN A 126 -7.24 -5.21 13.54
C ASN A 126 -5.84 -4.63 13.76
N ILE A 127 -5.74 -3.39 14.26
CA ILE A 127 -4.46 -2.78 14.65
C ILE A 127 -3.78 -3.59 15.76
N ASP A 128 -4.52 -4.02 16.79
CA ASP A 128 -3.97 -4.83 17.88
C ASP A 128 -3.44 -6.18 17.37
N GLN A 129 -4.14 -6.82 16.44
CA GLN A 129 -3.67 -8.03 15.78
C GLN A 129 -2.37 -7.79 14.98
N LEU A 130 -2.31 -6.69 14.21
CA LEU A 130 -1.10 -6.31 13.47
C LEU A 130 0.07 -6.03 14.41
N LEU A 131 -0.17 -5.35 15.53
CA LEU A 131 0.84 -5.11 16.55
C LEU A 131 1.31 -6.41 17.20
N ALA A 132 0.40 -7.35 17.48
CA ALA A 132 0.76 -8.66 18.02
C ALA A 132 1.63 -9.46 17.04
N LEU A 133 1.29 -9.46 15.75
CA LEU A 133 2.10 -10.09 14.70
C LEU A 133 3.49 -9.44 14.61
N GLN A 134 3.56 -8.12 14.65
CA GLN A 134 4.84 -7.40 14.59
C GLN A 134 5.70 -7.65 15.84
N ARG A 135 5.10 -7.69 17.04
CA ARG A 135 5.80 -8.06 18.27
C ARG A 135 6.34 -9.49 18.21
N ARG A 136 5.55 -10.44 17.71
CA ARG A 136 6.00 -11.83 17.50
C ARG A 136 7.16 -11.91 16.51
N ARG A 137 7.06 -11.18 15.39
CA ARG A 137 8.14 -11.12 14.39
C ARG A 137 9.43 -10.56 14.98
N LEU A 138 9.33 -9.48 15.77
CA LEU A 138 10.49 -8.88 16.45
C LEU A 138 11.08 -9.84 17.49
N GLY A 139 10.25 -10.52 18.28
CA GLY A 139 10.71 -11.53 19.24
C GLY A 139 11.46 -12.68 18.56
N LEU A 140 10.92 -13.22 17.46
CA LEU A 140 11.62 -14.27 16.69
C LEU A 140 12.95 -13.77 16.09
N LEU A 141 12.99 -12.52 15.64
CA LEU A 141 14.22 -11.94 15.09
C LEU A 141 15.29 -11.75 16.18
N GLU A 142 14.88 -11.32 17.37
CA GLU A 142 15.74 -11.17 18.54
C GLU A 142 16.24 -12.53 19.05
N GLU A 143 15.37 -13.53 19.13
CA GLU A 143 15.73 -14.91 19.47
C GLU A 143 16.76 -15.49 18.48
N ASN A 144 16.51 -15.35 17.18
CA ASN A 144 17.44 -15.81 16.15
C ASN A 144 18.79 -15.10 16.24
N TYR A 145 18.78 -13.77 16.41
CA TYR A 145 20.01 -12.99 16.56
C TYR A 145 20.81 -13.44 17.79
N ASN A 146 20.15 -13.61 18.94
CA ASN A 146 20.80 -14.08 20.15
C ASN A 146 21.35 -15.50 19.99
N MET A 147 20.63 -16.38 19.30
CA MET A 147 21.08 -17.74 19.04
C MET A 147 22.29 -17.77 18.09
N GLU A 148 22.28 -16.97 17.02
CA GLU A 148 23.44 -16.80 16.12
C GLU A 148 24.65 -16.23 16.87
N LEU A 149 24.43 -15.23 17.73
CA LEU A 149 25.47 -14.64 18.58
C LEU A 149 26.06 -15.68 19.55
N GLU A 150 25.21 -16.50 20.18
CA GLU A 150 25.65 -17.57 21.07
C GLU A 150 26.44 -18.66 20.34
N VAL A 151 26.00 -19.05 19.14
CA VAL A 151 26.72 -20.06 18.33
C VAL A 151 28.09 -19.51 17.94
N LEU A 152 28.14 -18.29 17.41
CA LEU A 152 29.37 -17.65 16.98
C LEU A 152 30.34 -17.44 18.14
N THR A 153 29.86 -17.01 19.31
CA THR A 153 30.70 -16.86 20.51
C THR A 153 31.26 -18.19 20.98
N LYS A 154 30.44 -19.26 20.99
CA LYS A 154 30.91 -20.62 21.33
C LYS A 154 31.96 -21.11 20.34
N GLU A 155 31.76 -20.90 19.04
CA GLU A 155 32.75 -21.24 18.00
C GLU A 155 34.08 -20.51 18.25
N PHE A 156 34.06 -19.19 18.42
CA PHE A 156 35.26 -18.40 18.74
C PHE A 156 35.96 -18.85 20.02
N GLU A 157 35.20 -19.16 21.08
CA GLU A 157 35.79 -19.66 22.33
C GLU A 157 36.43 -21.04 22.16
N THR A 158 35.82 -21.92 21.35
CA THR A 158 36.37 -23.26 21.08
C THR A 158 37.63 -23.18 20.23
N GLU A 159 37.64 -22.34 19.19
CA GLU A 159 38.84 -22.08 18.37
C GLU A 159 39.95 -21.48 19.22
N ARG A 160 39.63 -20.47 20.04
CA ARG A 160 40.58 -19.85 20.97
C ARG A 160 41.19 -20.88 21.92
N LYS A 161 40.38 -21.76 22.52
CA LYS A 161 40.88 -22.85 23.39
C LYS A 161 41.78 -23.80 22.61
N SER A 162 41.36 -24.25 21.42
CA SER A 162 42.18 -25.14 20.58
C SER A 162 43.54 -24.54 20.20
N ILE A 163 43.58 -23.22 19.90
CA ILE A 163 44.83 -22.52 19.58
C ILE A 163 45.74 -22.45 20.81
N ILE A 164 45.19 -22.11 21.97
CA ILE A 164 45.96 -22.05 23.23
C ILE A 164 46.51 -23.44 23.58
N ASP A 165 45.67 -24.48 23.55
CA ASP A 165 46.07 -25.85 23.87
C ASP A 165 47.14 -26.36 22.89
N HIS A 166 47.04 -26.00 21.60
CA HIS A 166 48.04 -26.37 20.61
C HIS A 166 49.36 -25.65 20.87
N HIS A 167 49.31 -24.34 21.16
CA HIS A 167 50.48 -23.56 21.49
C HIS A 167 51.18 -24.08 22.76
N GLU A 168 50.44 -24.43 23.81
CA GLU A 168 50.99 -25.03 25.03
C GLU A 168 51.68 -26.38 24.73
N LYS A 169 51.08 -27.23 23.89
CA LYS A 169 51.69 -28.49 23.46
C LYS A 169 52.99 -28.27 22.67
N GLU A 170 53.02 -27.30 21.76
CA GLU A 170 54.23 -26.95 21.02
C GLU A 170 55.32 -26.40 21.95
N MET A 171 54.95 -25.57 22.93
CA MET A 171 55.88 -25.06 23.93
C MET A 171 56.48 -26.18 24.79
N HIS A 172 55.66 -27.12 25.25
CA HIS A 172 56.15 -28.29 25.99
C HIS A 172 57.04 -29.17 25.12
N TYR A 173 56.67 -29.44 23.87
CA TYR A 173 57.51 -30.20 22.94
C TYR A 173 58.87 -29.52 22.72
N LEU A 174 58.90 -28.21 22.51
CA LEU A 174 60.13 -27.44 22.37
C LEU A 174 61.00 -27.50 23.64
N GLN A 175 60.38 -27.44 24.82
CA GLN A 175 61.08 -27.61 26.10
C GLN A 175 61.69 -29.01 26.22
N ASP A 176 60.95 -30.06 25.85
CA ASP A 176 61.45 -31.43 25.89
C ASP A 176 62.61 -31.66 24.91
N VAL A 177 62.51 -31.14 23.68
CA VAL A 177 63.59 -31.18 22.69
C VAL A 177 64.81 -30.42 23.19
N PHE A 178 64.62 -29.26 23.81
CA PHE A 178 65.70 -28.47 24.38
C PHE A 178 66.41 -29.24 25.52
N MET A 179 65.65 -29.82 26.46
CA MET A 179 66.22 -30.64 27.54
C MET A 179 66.96 -31.87 26.99
N ALA A 180 66.41 -32.56 26.00
CA ALA A 180 67.08 -33.69 25.36
C ALA A 180 68.37 -33.27 24.63
N MET A 181 68.37 -32.09 23.99
CA MET A 181 69.55 -31.54 23.34
C MET A 181 70.63 -31.14 24.35
N GLU A 182 70.27 -30.50 25.46
CA GLU A 182 71.21 -30.19 26.55
C GLU A 182 71.80 -31.45 27.15
N GLN A 183 70.99 -32.49 27.40
CA GLN A 183 71.49 -33.76 27.92
C GLN A 183 72.47 -34.44 26.95
N ASN A 184 72.13 -34.52 25.66
CA ASN A 184 73.03 -35.05 24.65
C ASN A 184 74.35 -34.26 24.56
N TYR A 185 74.29 -32.93 24.72
CA TYR A 185 75.48 -32.10 24.74
C TYR A 185 76.36 -32.40 25.96
N ILE A 186 75.77 -32.53 27.15
CA ILE A 186 76.48 -32.92 28.38
C ILE A 186 77.12 -34.30 28.23
N ASP A 187 76.39 -35.27 27.69
CA ASP A 187 76.87 -36.63 27.49
C ASP A 187 78.02 -36.66 26.46
N SER A 188 77.90 -35.94 25.34
CA SER A 188 78.97 -35.81 24.34
C SER A 188 80.21 -35.10 24.89
N GLU A 189 80.03 -34.06 25.72
CA GLU A 189 81.14 -33.39 26.40
C GLU A 189 81.82 -34.33 27.40
N TYR A 190 81.05 -35.15 28.11
CA TYR A 190 81.56 -36.16 29.04
C TYR A 190 82.32 -37.28 28.32
N GLU A 191 81.78 -37.83 27.23
CA GLU A 191 82.46 -38.81 26.38
C GLU A 191 83.77 -38.24 25.81
N SER A 192 83.75 -37.01 25.29
CA SER A 192 84.96 -36.34 24.80
C SER A 192 86.03 -36.19 25.89
N LYS A 193 85.62 -35.88 27.13
CA LYS A 193 86.53 -35.82 28.29
C LYS A 193 87.09 -37.19 28.66
N LEU A 194 86.27 -38.24 28.62
CA LEU A 194 86.71 -39.63 28.86
C LEU A 194 87.67 -40.12 27.78
N GLU A 195 87.37 -39.89 26.51
CA GLU A 195 88.26 -40.20 25.39
C GLU A 195 89.60 -39.49 25.53
N PHE A 196 89.57 -38.19 25.87
CA PHE A 196 90.79 -37.43 26.14
C PHE A 196 91.60 -38.04 27.29
N GLN A 197 90.96 -38.43 28.40
CA GLN A 197 91.64 -39.11 29.51
C GLN A 197 92.23 -40.46 29.09
N SER A 198 91.50 -41.28 28.33
CA SER A 198 91.98 -42.55 27.80
C SER A 198 93.18 -42.37 26.87
N MET A 199 93.10 -41.41 25.94
CA MET A 199 94.22 -41.08 25.05
C MET A 199 95.45 -40.60 25.82
N TRP A 200 95.24 -39.85 26.90
CA TRP A 200 96.30 -39.37 27.77
C TRP A 200 96.96 -40.53 28.54
N ASP A 201 96.18 -41.46 29.07
CA ASP A 201 96.69 -42.67 29.74
C ASP A 201 97.42 -43.60 28.77
N ASP A 202 96.92 -43.77 27.54
CA ASP A 202 97.60 -44.53 26.49
C ASP A 202 98.95 -43.90 26.12
N LEU A 203 99.01 -42.58 26.01
CA LEU A 203 100.26 -41.86 25.74
C LEU A 203 101.25 -42.04 26.90
N LYS A 204 100.76 -41.98 28.14
CA LYS A 204 101.56 -42.22 29.35
C LYS A 204 102.09 -43.65 29.38
N ASN A 205 101.25 -44.65 29.05
CA ASN A 205 101.64 -46.05 28.98
C ASN A 205 102.68 -46.29 27.88
N LYS A 206 102.49 -45.74 26.68
CA LYS A 206 103.49 -45.78 25.59
C LYS A 206 104.84 -45.21 26.03
N ASN A 207 104.83 -44.07 26.73
CA ASN A 207 106.07 -43.49 27.24
C ASN A 207 106.74 -44.38 28.30
N LEU A 208 105.95 -45.05 29.16
CA LEU A 208 106.49 -46.05 30.10
C LEU A 208 107.08 -47.26 29.36
N GLU A 209 106.39 -47.78 28.33
CA GLU A 209 106.87 -48.87 27.48
C GLU A 209 108.15 -48.49 26.74
N GLU A 210 108.23 -47.29 26.16
CA GLU A 210 109.44 -46.76 25.52
C GLU A 210 110.59 -46.66 26.51
N LYS A 211 110.34 -46.18 27.74
CA LYS A 211 111.34 -46.16 28.82
C LYS A 211 111.79 -47.56 29.20
N HIS A 212 110.87 -48.53 29.30
CA HIS A 212 111.20 -49.93 29.58
C HIS A 212 112.01 -50.57 28.44
N PHE A 213 111.63 -50.30 27.20
CA PHE A 213 112.34 -50.75 26.02
C PHE A 213 113.75 -50.18 25.97
N LEU A 214 113.92 -48.88 26.20
CA LEU A 214 115.23 -48.24 26.27
C LEU A 214 116.09 -48.84 27.39
N ARG A 215 115.49 -49.15 28.55
CA ARG A 215 116.17 -49.84 29.65
C ARG A 215 116.65 -51.24 29.23
N LEU A 216 115.80 -52.03 28.61
CA LEU A 216 116.14 -53.36 28.07
C LEU A 216 117.26 -53.27 27.02
N GLN A 217 117.20 -52.27 26.13
CA GLN A 217 118.28 -52.03 25.17
C GLN A 217 119.61 -51.70 25.86
N LEU A 218 119.59 -50.86 26.90
CA LEU A 218 120.79 -50.54 27.68
C LEU A 218 121.32 -51.75 28.45
N GLU A 219 120.44 -52.56 29.04
CA GLU A 219 120.79 -53.84 29.68
C GLU A 219 121.43 -54.81 28.67
N ASN A 220 120.86 -54.96 27.47
CA ASN A 220 121.42 -55.78 26.39
C ASN A 220 122.79 -55.26 25.93
N ILE A 221 123.00 -53.94 25.84
CA ILE A 221 124.31 -53.36 25.49
C ILE A 221 125.35 -53.69 26.57
N VAL A 222 124.96 -53.70 27.85
CA VAL A 222 125.83 -54.11 28.96
C VAL A 222 126.17 -55.60 28.86
N GLU A 223 125.19 -56.45 28.54
CA GLU A 223 125.41 -57.89 28.30
C GLU A 223 126.29 -58.17 27.08
N ASP A 224 126.12 -57.41 25.99
CA ASP A 224 126.95 -57.51 24.79
C ASP A 224 128.40 -57.07 25.06
N LEU A 225 128.60 -56.01 25.86
CA LEU A 225 129.94 -55.60 26.31
C LEU A 225 130.58 -56.68 27.19
N TRP A 226 129.80 -57.35 28.02
CA TRP A 226 130.24 -58.49 28.82
C TRP A 226 130.63 -59.70 27.95
N ARG A 227 129.84 -60.01 26.91
CA ARG A 227 130.16 -61.04 25.92
C ARG A 227 131.42 -60.70 25.12
N ARG A 228 131.58 -59.46 24.66
CA ARG A 228 132.81 -59.03 23.96
C ARG A 228 134.05 -59.18 24.85
N PHE A 229 133.92 -59.00 26.16
CA PHE A 229 134.98 -59.25 27.12
C PHE A 229 135.34 -60.75 27.19
N GLN A 230 134.35 -61.65 27.15
CA GLN A 230 134.58 -63.10 27.08
C GLN A 230 135.14 -63.55 25.71
N ASP A 231 134.65 -62.97 24.60
CA ASP A 231 135.06 -63.31 23.24
C ASP A 231 136.50 -62.88 22.95
N ALA A 232 136.99 -61.75 23.48
CA ALA A 232 138.40 -61.37 23.37
C ALA A 232 139.34 -62.41 24.01
N LEU A 233 138.87 -63.13 25.04
CA LEU A 233 139.59 -64.20 25.73
C LEU A 233 139.59 -65.52 24.91
N LYS A 234 138.58 -65.70 24.05
CA LYS A 234 138.36 -66.86 23.18
C LYS A 234 138.97 -66.70 21.77
N ASN A 235 139.06 -65.47 21.27
CA ASN A 235 139.57 -65.13 19.94
C ASN A 235 141.10 -65.30 19.78
N TYR A 236 141.86 -65.54 20.85
CA TYR A 236 143.27 -65.95 20.74
C TYR A 236 143.41 -67.44 20.41
N THR A 237 142.44 -68.27 20.81
CA THR A 237 142.48 -69.73 20.61
C THR A 237 141.89 -70.18 19.27
N ASP A 238 140.99 -69.40 18.68
CA ASP A 238 140.20 -69.82 17.50
C ASP A 238 140.70 -69.23 16.16
N ALA A 239 141.85 -68.55 16.13
CA ALA A 239 142.46 -67.91 14.94
C ALA A 239 142.94 -68.88 13.83
N THR A 240 142.38 -70.10 13.77
CA THR A 240 142.74 -71.15 12.82
C THR A 240 141.55 -71.78 12.09
N GLU A 241 140.48 -71.04 11.74
CA GLU A 241 139.42 -71.62 10.89
C GLU A 241 138.58 -70.62 10.04
N ASP A 242 139.17 -69.51 9.59
CA ASP A 242 138.52 -68.39 8.90
C ASP A 242 137.99 -68.62 7.45
N ARG A 243 137.88 -69.86 6.95
CA ARG A 243 137.50 -70.11 5.54
C ARG A 243 136.05 -70.56 5.32
N LYS A 244 135.23 -70.66 6.36
CA LYS A 244 133.79 -71.03 6.28
C LYS A 244 132.81 -69.84 6.17
N ILE A 245 133.18 -68.64 6.63
CA ILE A 245 132.27 -67.51 6.86
C ILE A 245 131.88 -66.75 5.56
N ALA A 246 132.63 -66.88 4.47
CA ALA A 246 132.38 -66.11 3.24
C ALA A 246 131.09 -66.51 2.48
N PHE A 247 130.54 -67.72 2.71
CA PHE A 247 129.36 -68.21 1.98
C PHE A 247 128.02 -67.86 2.66
N GLU A 248 127.99 -67.72 3.99
CA GLU A 248 126.75 -67.42 4.74
C GLU A 248 126.28 -65.96 4.59
N TYR A 249 127.19 -65.02 4.31
CA TYR A 249 126.85 -63.60 4.11
C TYR A 249 125.95 -63.35 2.89
N LEU A 250 126.11 -64.12 1.80
CA LEU A 250 125.33 -63.95 0.58
C LEU A 250 123.91 -64.53 0.69
N LYS A 251 123.69 -65.55 1.52
CA LYS A 251 122.37 -66.17 1.73
C LYS A 251 121.39 -65.27 2.51
N VAL A 252 121.90 -64.49 3.47
CA VAL A 252 121.07 -63.61 4.32
C VAL A 252 120.57 -62.36 3.58
N LYS A 253 121.24 -61.93 2.50
CA LYS A 253 120.78 -60.78 1.69
C LYS A 253 119.58 -61.13 0.80
N ASP A 254 119.53 -62.35 0.27
CA ASP A 254 118.45 -62.80 -0.63
C ASP A 254 117.14 -63.11 0.13
N GLU A 255 117.23 -63.57 1.38
CA GLU A 255 116.05 -63.75 2.24
C GLU A 255 115.38 -62.43 2.66
N LYS A 256 116.12 -61.32 2.70
CA LYS A 256 115.56 -60.00 3.08
C LYS A 256 114.81 -59.34 1.93
N SER A 257 115.34 -59.41 0.70
CA SER A 257 114.68 -58.88 -0.50
C SER A 257 113.38 -59.64 -0.80
N SER A 258 113.35 -60.97 -0.63
CA SER A 258 112.15 -61.79 -0.84
C SER A 258 111.01 -61.42 0.11
N LYS A 259 111.30 -61.11 1.38
CA LYS A 259 110.30 -60.73 2.39
C LYS A 259 109.72 -59.32 2.13
N GLU A 260 110.51 -58.40 1.60
CA GLU A 260 110.03 -57.06 1.21
C GLU A 260 109.10 -57.11 -0.02
N ILE A 261 109.39 -57.96 -1.00
CA ILE A 261 108.53 -58.14 -2.19
C ILE A 261 107.16 -58.70 -1.77
N GLU A 262 107.11 -59.71 -0.89
CA GLU A 262 105.85 -60.26 -0.38
C GLU A 262 105.01 -59.22 0.39
N ALA A 263 105.66 -58.37 1.20
CA ALA A 263 104.95 -57.31 1.93
C ALA A 263 104.33 -56.28 0.99
N GLN A 264 105.05 -55.90 -0.08
CA GLN A 264 104.54 -54.98 -1.10
C GLN A 264 103.41 -55.61 -1.93
N MET A 265 103.51 -56.89 -2.31
CA MET A 265 102.42 -57.58 -3.02
C MET A 265 101.13 -57.66 -2.18
N LYS A 266 101.22 -57.94 -0.87
CA LYS A 266 100.06 -57.94 0.03
C LYS A 266 99.43 -56.54 0.17
N LYS A 267 100.25 -55.48 0.17
CA LYS A 267 99.75 -54.10 0.21
C LYS A 267 99.01 -53.72 -1.07
N ILE A 268 99.52 -54.14 -2.23
CA ILE A 268 98.88 -53.93 -3.53
C ILE A 268 97.54 -54.66 -3.60
N GLN A 269 97.46 -55.91 -3.14
CA GLN A 269 96.21 -56.68 -3.11
C GLN A 269 95.13 -55.99 -2.25
N LYS A 270 95.48 -55.54 -1.03
CA LYS A 270 94.55 -54.78 -0.17
C LYS A 270 94.05 -53.50 -0.84
N LEU A 271 94.91 -52.76 -1.53
CA LEU A 271 94.52 -51.56 -2.27
C LEU A 271 93.63 -51.89 -3.49
N GLN A 272 93.86 -53.02 -4.16
CA GLN A 272 92.98 -53.47 -5.24
C GLN A 272 91.58 -53.86 -4.73
N GLU A 273 91.49 -54.53 -3.58
CA GLU A 273 90.22 -54.87 -2.93
C GLU A 273 89.43 -53.62 -2.51
N THR A 274 90.10 -52.62 -1.90
CA THR A 274 89.43 -51.37 -1.52
C THR A 274 88.94 -50.58 -2.73
N ILE A 275 89.74 -50.54 -3.82
CA ILE A 275 89.30 -49.96 -5.10
C ILE A 275 88.07 -50.71 -5.64
N GLY A 276 88.04 -52.04 -5.54
CA GLY A 276 86.89 -52.86 -5.92
C GLY A 276 85.62 -52.50 -5.14
N ILE A 277 85.72 -52.39 -3.81
CA ILE A 277 84.60 -52.01 -2.93
C ILE A 277 84.10 -50.60 -3.26
N LEU A 278 85.01 -49.63 -3.43
CA LEU A 278 84.64 -48.24 -3.75
C LEU A 278 83.97 -48.13 -5.12
N LYS A 279 84.45 -48.85 -6.14
CA LYS A 279 83.79 -48.93 -7.44
C LYS A 279 82.38 -49.54 -7.33
N GLY A 280 82.22 -50.59 -6.53
CA GLY A 280 80.90 -51.17 -6.24
C GLY A 280 79.93 -50.18 -5.61
N LYS A 281 80.38 -49.42 -4.61
CA LYS A 281 79.59 -48.36 -3.95
C LYS A 281 79.17 -47.24 -4.92
N ILE A 282 80.07 -46.81 -5.81
CA ILE A 282 79.77 -45.78 -6.83
C ILE A 282 78.65 -46.26 -7.77
N VAL A 283 78.73 -47.51 -8.25
CA VAL A 283 77.70 -48.07 -9.13
C VAL A 283 76.35 -48.21 -8.42
N ALA A 284 76.36 -48.64 -7.15
CA ALA A 284 75.13 -48.74 -6.35
C ALA A 284 74.47 -47.36 -6.17
N HIS A 285 75.24 -46.34 -5.77
CA HIS A 285 74.74 -44.98 -5.59
C HIS A 285 74.25 -44.36 -6.91
N SER A 286 74.93 -44.63 -8.04
CA SER A 286 74.48 -44.17 -9.36
C SER A 286 73.13 -44.76 -9.74
N ARG A 287 72.93 -46.07 -9.52
CA ARG A 287 71.66 -46.75 -9.79
C ARG A 287 70.52 -46.24 -8.91
N GLU A 288 70.79 -46.02 -7.63
CA GLU A 288 69.82 -45.45 -6.71
C GLU A 288 69.44 -44.01 -7.11
N GLY A 289 70.42 -43.18 -7.46
CA GLY A 289 70.17 -41.82 -7.95
C GLY A 289 69.37 -41.79 -9.26
N GLU A 290 69.65 -42.68 -10.21
CA GLU A 290 68.87 -42.82 -11.44
C GLU A 290 67.42 -43.25 -11.16
N TRP A 291 67.23 -44.21 -10.26
CA TRP A 291 65.92 -44.70 -9.87
C TRP A 291 65.08 -43.61 -9.18
N GLN A 292 65.66 -42.90 -8.21
CA GLN A 292 64.99 -41.78 -7.54
C GLN A 292 64.61 -40.66 -8.53
N ASN A 293 65.52 -40.30 -9.44
CA ASN A 293 65.25 -39.32 -10.48
C ASN A 293 64.12 -39.76 -11.41
N GLN A 294 64.04 -41.05 -11.73
CA GLN A 294 62.98 -41.59 -12.57
C GLN A 294 61.63 -41.55 -11.84
N CYS A 295 61.57 -41.90 -10.56
CA CYS A 295 60.36 -41.77 -9.74
C CYS A 295 59.86 -40.32 -9.68
N ILE A 296 60.75 -39.36 -9.39
CA ILE A 296 60.42 -37.93 -9.36
C ILE A 296 59.91 -37.44 -10.72
N ARG A 297 60.49 -37.91 -11.84
CA ARG A 297 60.01 -37.56 -13.19
C ARG A 297 58.61 -38.10 -13.46
N ASN A 298 58.33 -39.33 -13.05
CA ASN A 298 57.00 -39.94 -13.19
C ASN A 298 55.95 -39.18 -12.36
N ASP A 299 56.27 -38.84 -11.12
CA ASP A 299 55.38 -38.07 -10.24
C ASP A 299 55.13 -36.67 -10.80
N LYS A 300 56.17 -36.01 -11.33
CA LYS A 300 56.05 -34.72 -12.00
C LYS A 300 55.11 -34.80 -13.21
N GLU A 301 55.24 -35.82 -14.05
CA GLU A 301 54.37 -35.98 -15.22
C GLU A 301 52.92 -36.25 -14.81
N LEU A 302 52.70 -37.06 -13.77
CA LEU A 302 51.36 -37.30 -13.22
C LEU A 302 50.71 -36.00 -12.73
N VAL A 303 51.44 -35.19 -11.97
CA VAL A 303 50.96 -33.88 -11.50
C VAL A 303 50.69 -32.95 -12.68
N HIS A 304 51.52 -32.96 -13.72
CA HIS A 304 51.29 -32.16 -14.93
C HIS A 304 50.02 -32.57 -15.66
N VAL A 305 49.72 -33.87 -15.78
CA VAL A 305 48.48 -34.37 -16.37
C VAL A 305 47.27 -33.93 -15.55
N GLN A 306 47.32 -34.07 -14.23
CA GLN A 306 46.26 -33.59 -13.32
C GLN A 306 46.03 -32.08 -13.46
N LEU A 307 47.11 -31.29 -13.51
CA LEU A 307 47.04 -29.84 -13.69
C LEU A 307 46.44 -29.44 -15.04
N ARG A 308 46.77 -30.16 -16.13
CA ARG A 308 46.13 -29.95 -17.44
C ARG A 308 44.63 -30.24 -17.37
N LYS A 309 44.22 -31.35 -16.74
CA LYS A 309 42.81 -31.71 -16.56
C LYS A 309 42.05 -30.64 -15.77
N LEU A 310 42.62 -30.17 -14.65
CA LEU A 310 42.03 -29.10 -13.84
C LEU A 310 41.95 -27.77 -14.60
N LYS A 311 42.97 -27.43 -15.40
CA LYS A 311 42.92 -26.23 -16.25
C LYS A 311 41.77 -26.28 -17.24
N VAL A 312 41.56 -27.42 -17.90
CA VAL A 312 40.45 -27.61 -18.85
C VAL A 312 39.09 -27.50 -18.13
N GLN A 313 38.93 -28.17 -17.00
CA GLN A 313 37.70 -28.08 -16.19
C GLN A 313 37.42 -26.64 -15.73
N ARG A 314 38.45 -25.92 -15.27
CA ARG A 314 38.34 -24.50 -14.89
C ARG A 314 37.90 -23.63 -16.06
N THR A 315 38.49 -23.84 -17.25
CA THR A 315 38.08 -23.07 -18.43
C THR A 315 36.64 -23.37 -18.85
N GLN A 316 36.22 -24.63 -18.80
CA GLN A 316 34.84 -25.03 -19.11
C GLN A 316 33.83 -24.45 -18.12
N ALA A 317 34.14 -24.47 -16.82
CA ALA A 317 33.29 -23.86 -15.79
C ALA A 317 33.17 -22.35 -16.01
N ARG A 318 34.27 -21.67 -16.40
CA ARG A 318 34.27 -20.23 -16.70
C ARG A 318 33.43 -19.91 -17.94
N THR A 319 33.55 -20.69 -19.02
CA THR A 319 32.74 -20.47 -20.24
C THR A 319 31.26 -20.71 -19.97
N LEU A 320 30.90 -21.77 -19.24
CA LEU A 320 29.53 -22.06 -18.87
C LEU A 320 28.93 -20.95 -17.99
N SER A 321 29.67 -20.48 -16.99
CA SER A 321 29.24 -19.37 -16.13
C SER A 321 29.04 -18.08 -16.94
N GLN A 322 29.93 -17.80 -17.89
CA GLN A 322 29.81 -16.64 -18.78
C GLN A 322 28.58 -16.76 -19.70
N GLU A 323 28.34 -17.93 -20.29
CA GLU A 323 27.14 -18.19 -21.11
C GLU A 323 25.85 -18.04 -20.30
N ASN A 324 25.80 -18.59 -19.09
CA ASN A 324 24.66 -18.48 -18.19
C ASN A 324 24.40 -17.02 -17.80
N LEU A 325 25.45 -16.24 -17.53
CA LEU A 325 25.34 -14.81 -17.23
C LEU A 325 24.79 -14.03 -18.44
N VAL A 326 25.26 -14.35 -19.66
CA VAL A 326 24.74 -13.73 -20.88
C VAL A 326 23.26 -14.07 -21.09
N LYS A 327 22.87 -15.33 -20.92
CA LYS A 327 21.45 -15.75 -21.02
C LYS A 327 20.57 -15.03 -20.00
N LEU A 328 20.98 -15.05 -18.72
CA LEU A 328 20.24 -14.39 -17.64
C LEU A 328 20.09 -12.89 -17.88
N THR A 329 21.16 -12.21 -18.32
CA THR A 329 21.10 -10.77 -18.59
C THR A 329 20.22 -10.45 -19.80
N LEU A 330 20.21 -11.27 -20.85
CA LEU A 330 19.33 -11.08 -21.99
C LEU A 330 17.86 -11.30 -21.62
N GLU A 331 17.56 -12.39 -20.92
CA GLU A 331 16.20 -12.71 -20.47
C GLU A 331 15.69 -11.67 -19.48
N SER A 332 16.48 -11.29 -18.48
CA SER A 332 16.15 -10.24 -17.51
C SER A 332 15.92 -8.89 -18.20
N ASN A 333 16.77 -8.49 -19.15
CA ASN A 333 16.55 -7.26 -19.90
C ASN A 333 15.29 -7.32 -20.77
N SER A 334 14.97 -8.48 -21.33
CA SER A 334 13.74 -8.69 -22.10
C SER A 334 12.50 -8.54 -21.21
N THR A 335 12.48 -9.21 -20.06
CA THR A 335 11.36 -9.12 -19.09
C THR A 335 11.24 -7.72 -18.51
N LEU A 336 12.35 -7.03 -18.21
CA LEU A 336 12.33 -5.64 -17.80
C LEU A 336 11.74 -4.73 -18.88
N LYS A 337 12.08 -4.94 -20.16
CA LYS A 337 11.49 -4.18 -21.27
C LYS A 337 9.99 -4.45 -21.40
N THR A 338 9.54 -5.70 -21.25
CA THR A 338 8.10 -6.01 -21.31
C THR A 338 7.35 -5.40 -20.13
N LEU A 339 7.90 -5.48 -18.92
CA LEU A 339 7.32 -4.87 -17.72
C LEU A 339 7.26 -3.35 -17.84
N LYS A 340 8.31 -2.70 -18.34
CA LYS A 340 8.29 -1.25 -18.63
C LYS A 340 7.15 -0.87 -19.59
N LYS A 341 6.94 -1.65 -20.66
CA LYS A 341 5.80 -1.43 -21.58
C LYS A 341 4.45 -1.58 -20.88
N VAL A 342 4.32 -2.51 -19.93
CA VAL A 342 3.08 -2.69 -19.13
C VAL A 342 2.88 -1.48 -18.21
N VAL A 343 3.92 -1.01 -17.53
CA VAL A 343 3.87 0.19 -16.69
C VAL A 343 3.48 1.41 -17.52
N GLU A 344 4.10 1.63 -18.67
CA GLU A 344 3.74 2.74 -19.58
C GLU A 344 2.27 2.67 -20.04
N LYS A 345 1.73 1.47 -20.30
CA LYS A 345 0.31 1.29 -20.60
C LYS A 345 -0.57 1.62 -19.40
N GLY A 346 -0.21 1.14 -18.20
CA GLY A 346 -0.90 1.46 -16.95
C GLY A 346 -0.94 2.97 -16.67
N GLU A 347 0.19 3.66 -16.80
CA GLU A 347 0.26 5.11 -16.66
C GLU A 347 -0.61 5.84 -17.68
N LYS A 348 -0.62 5.40 -18.94
CA LYS A 348 -1.50 5.97 -19.96
C LYS A 348 -2.98 5.80 -19.60
N ILE A 349 -3.38 4.63 -19.12
CA ILE A 349 -4.76 4.37 -18.68
C ILE A 349 -5.12 5.28 -17.50
N LEU A 350 -4.25 5.41 -16.49
CA LEU A 350 -4.48 6.30 -15.35
C LEU A 350 -4.58 7.76 -15.76
N LYS A 351 -3.68 8.25 -16.62
CA LYS A 351 -3.73 9.63 -17.16
C LYS A 351 -5.02 9.88 -17.94
N LEU A 352 -5.44 8.93 -18.77
CA LEU A 352 -6.71 9.04 -19.50
C LEU A 352 -7.90 9.03 -18.53
N ALA A 353 -7.91 8.16 -17.53
CA ALA A 353 -8.95 8.13 -16.51
C ALA A 353 -9.03 9.46 -15.73
N GLU A 354 -7.90 10.07 -15.39
CA GLU A 354 -7.85 11.38 -14.73
C GLU A 354 -8.39 12.50 -15.63
N ILE A 355 -8.03 12.49 -16.92
CA ILE A 355 -8.57 13.46 -17.90
C ILE A 355 -10.09 13.28 -18.06
N CYS A 356 -10.57 12.05 -18.22
CA CYS A 356 -11.99 11.73 -18.31
C CYS A 356 -12.74 12.17 -17.05
N ARG A 357 -12.16 11.96 -15.86
CA ARG A 357 -12.74 12.35 -14.57
C ARG A 357 -12.98 13.85 -14.42
N LYS A 358 -12.29 14.70 -15.18
CA LYS A 358 -12.56 16.15 -15.20
C LYS A 358 -13.93 16.48 -15.79
N PHE A 359 -14.44 15.68 -16.73
CA PHE A 359 -15.70 15.89 -17.43
C PHE A 359 -16.91 15.21 -16.76
N GLU A 360 -16.68 14.43 -15.71
CA GLU A 360 -17.73 13.77 -14.94
C GLU A 360 -18.40 14.75 -13.97
N THR A 361 -19.70 14.58 -13.76
CA THR A 361 -20.47 15.37 -12.79
C THR A 361 -20.08 15.03 -11.35
N GLU A 362 -20.42 15.89 -10.39
CA GLU A 362 -20.13 15.62 -8.98
C GLU A 362 -20.84 14.36 -8.48
N GLU A 363 -22.08 14.13 -8.91
CA GLU A 363 -22.84 12.91 -8.62
C GLU A 363 -22.10 11.67 -9.11
N GLU A 364 -21.55 11.68 -10.32
CA GLU A 364 -20.79 10.55 -10.88
C GLU A 364 -19.42 10.34 -10.26
N LYS A 365 -18.86 11.37 -9.60
CA LYS A 365 -17.61 11.27 -8.85
C LYS A 365 -17.82 10.67 -7.46
N VAL A 366 -18.99 10.89 -6.86
CA VAL A 366 -19.37 10.38 -5.53
C VAL A 366 -20.02 9.01 -5.62
N LEU A 367 -20.91 8.80 -6.59
CA LEU A 367 -21.62 7.54 -6.86
C LEU A 367 -21.41 7.13 -8.33
N PRO A 368 -20.24 6.54 -8.66
CA PRO A 368 -19.91 6.16 -10.05
C PRO A 368 -20.77 5.02 -10.62
N PHE A 369 -21.40 4.23 -9.76
CA PHE A 369 -22.15 3.03 -10.14
C PHE A 369 -23.58 3.11 -9.58
N TYR A 370 -24.57 2.83 -10.43
CA TYR A 370 -25.96 2.73 -10.00
C TYR A 370 -26.21 1.38 -9.34
N SER A 371 -27.11 1.34 -8.36
CA SER A 371 -27.57 0.13 -7.69
C SER A 371 -28.13 -0.82 -8.74
N SER A 372 -27.65 -2.06 -8.76
CA SER A 372 -28.27 -3.10 -9.58
C SER A 372 -29.74 -3.22 -9.18
N VAL A 373 -30.64 -3.18 -10.16
CA VAL A 373 -32.09 -3.32 -9.93
C VAL A 373 -32.44 -4.76 -9.50
N LEU A 374 -31.53 -5.70 -9.72
CA LEU A 374 -31.65 -7.10 -9.34
C LEU A 374 -31.46 -7.27 -7.84
N THR A 375 -32.38 -8.00 -7.20
CA THR A 375 -32.25 -8.45 -5.81
C THR A 375 -31.02 -9.36 -5.65
N PRO A 376 -30.44 -9.47 -4.43
CA PRO A 376 -29.27 -10.33 -4.21
C PRO A 376 -29.52 -11.79 -4.62
N GLU A 377 -30.76 -12.29 -4.50
CA GLU A 377 -31.19 -13.62 -4.94
C GLU A 377 -31.14 -13.75 -6.48
N GLU A 378 -31.70 -12.78 -7.22
CA GLU A 378 -31.65 -12.74 -8.70
C GLU A 378 -30.22 -12.56 -9.24
N GLN A 379 -29.33 -11.90 -8.49
CA GLN A 379 -27.91 -11.77 -8.86
C GLN A 379 -27.13 -13.08 -8.69
N GLU A 380 -27.47 -13.89 -7.70
CA GLU A 380 -26.90 -15.24 -7.55
C GLU A 380 -27.45 -16.19 -8.61
N GLU A 381 -28.74 -16.12 -8.94
CA GLU A 381 -29.35 -16.87 -10.03
C GLU A 381 -28.75 -16.51 -11.40
N ALA A 382 -28.55 -15.22 -11.70
CA ALA A 382 -27.91 -14.78 -12.95
C ALA A 382 -26.44 -15.22 -13.05
N LYS A 383 -25.72 -15.36 -11.92
CA LYS A 383 -24.36 -15.91 -11.89
C LYS A 383 -24.36 -17.43 -12.07
N LEU A 384 -25.37 -18.12 -11.50
CA LEU A 384 -25.56 -19.57 -11.59
C LEU A 384 -26.18 -20.03 -12.92
N GLN A 385 -26.84 -19.16 -13.67
CA GLN A 385 -27.35 -19.39 -15.04
C GLN A 385 -26.30 -19.21 -16.15
N ASN A 386 -25.06 -18.84 -15.81
CA ASN A 386 -23.93 -18.83 -16.74
C ASN A 386 -23.10 -20.13 -16.85
N PRO A 387 -23.62 -21.38 -16.79
CA PRO A 387 -22.84 -22.59 -17.05
C PRO A 387 -23.26 -23.27 -18.36
N GLU A 388 -23.79 -22.56 -19.34
CA GLU A 388 -23.89 -23.11 -20.70
C GLU A 388 -22.63 -22.74 -21.47
N ASP A 389 -21.89 -23.77 -21.92
CA ASP A 389 -20.66 -23.64 -22.71
C ASP A 389 -20.89 -22.71 -23.91
N ILE A 390 -20.51 -21.44 -23.77
CA ILE A 390 -20.80 -20.43 -24.77
C ILE A 390 -19.89 -20.66 -25.98
N THR A 391 -20.46 -21.22 -27.04
CA THR A 391 -19.78 -21.64 -28.27
C THR A 391 -19.30 -20.49 -29.17
N GLU A 392 -19.64 -19.23 -28.86
CA GLU A 392 -19.29 -18.07 -29.68
C GLU A 392 -18.00 -17.39 -29.19
N ASP A 393 -17.06 -17.11 -30.10
CA ASP A 393 -15.79 -16.43 -29.80
C ASP A 393 -15.98 -15.09 -29.07
N LEU A 394 -17.11 -14.41 -29.33
CA LEU A 394 -17.49 -13.17 -28.65
C LEU A 394 -17.69 -13.36 -27.15
N ALA A 395 -18.27 -14.49 -26.73
CA ALA A 395 -18.56 -14.74 -25.33
C ALA A 395 -17.32 -15.09 -24.51
N LYS A 396 -16.34 -15.78 -25.12
CA LYS A 396 -15.03 -16.01 -24.51
C LYS A 396 -14.29 -14.69 -24.28
N ILE A 397 -14.34 -13.79 -25.27
CA ILE A 397 -13.80 -12.43 -25.13
C ILE A 397 -14.55 -11.65 -24.04
N MET A 398 -15.89 -11.79 -23.95
CA MET A 398 -16.67 -11.14 -22.90
C MET A 398 -16.34 -11.66 -21.49
N MET A 399 -15.99 -12.94 -21.34
CA MET A 399 -15.49 -13.49 -20.06
C MET A 399 -14.16 -12.85 -19.63
N ASP A 400 -13.23 -12.61 -20.56
CA ASP A 400 -11.96 -11.91 -20.27
C ASP A 400 -12.19 -10.47 -19.75
N TYR A 401 -13.34 -9.87 -20.07
CA TYR A 401 -13.74 -8.53 -19.64
C TYR A 401 -14.81 -8.53 -18.54
N ALA A 402 -15.13 -9.66 -17.91
CA ALA A 402 -16.11 -9.72 -16.82
C ALA A 402 -15.77 -8.75 -15.66
N GLY A 403 -14.47 -8.54 -15.39
CA GLY A 403 -14.02 -7.55 -14.39
C GLY A 403 -14.31 -6.07 -14.76
N MET A 404 -14.74 -5.78 -15.99
CA MET A 404 -15.03 -4.44 -16.50
C MET A 404 -16.52 -4.08 -16.47
N GLU A 405 -17.39 -4.90 -15.87
CA GLU A 405 -18.83 -4.63 -15.76
C GLU A 405 -19.14 -3.21 -15.24
N ASN A 406 -18.43 -2.78 -14.20
CA ASN A 406 -18.60 -1.45 -13.61
C ASN A 406 -18.18 -0.31 -14.54
N PHE A 407 -17.16 -0.53 -15.37
CA PHE A 407 -16.78 0.43 -16.42
C PHE A 407 -17.90 0.56 -17.45
N TRP A 408 -18.47 -0.57 -17.90
CA TRP A 408 -19.56 -0.57 -18.87
C TRP A 408 -20.86 0.02 -18.31
N LYS A 409 -21.19 -0.23 -17.04
CA LYS A 409 -22.31 0.44 -16.36
C LYS A 409 -22.18 1.97 -16.44
N ARG A 410 -20.99 2.47 -16.14
CA ARG A 410 -20.68 3.90 -16.17
C ARG A 410 -20.73 4.47 -17.58
N TYR A 411 -20.12 3.78 -18.54
CA TYR A 411 -20.13 4.17 -19.96
C TYR A 411 -21.57 4.24 -20.51
N ASN A 412 -22.39 3.23 -20.22
CA ASN A 412 -23.76 3.14 -20.71
C ASN A 412 -24.65 4.23 -20.10
N LYS A 413 -24.49 4.55 -18.80
CA LYS A 413 -25.20 5.67 -18.16
C LYS A 413 -24.93 6.98 -18.91
N VAL A 414 -23.66 7.34 -19.09
CA VAL A 414 -23.27 8.58 -19.79
C VAL A 414 -23.77 8.55 -21.24
N LYS A 415 -23.74 7.39 -21.90
CA LYS A 415 -24.25 7.25 -23.26
C LYS A 415 -25.76 7.56 -23.35
N LEU A 416 -26.55 7.09 -22.38
CA LEU A 416 -27.98 7.38 -22.30
C LEU A 416 -28.24 8.86 -22.02
N GLU A 417 -27.45 9.48 -21.15
CA GLU A 417 -27.53 10.92 -20.88
C GLU A 417 -27.19 11.76 -22.12
N VAL A 418 -26.15 11.39 -22.87
CA VAL A 418 -25.82 12.06 -24.13
C VAL A 418 -26.99 11.95 -25.12
N LEU A 419 -27.63 10.79 -25.23
CA LEU A 419 -28.79 10.61 -26.10
C LEU A 419 -30.00 11.44 -25.63
N SER A 420 -30.25 11.52 -24.33
CA SER A 420 -31.35 12.33 -23.78
C SER A 420 -31.11 13.83 -24.00
N LEU A 421 -29.88 14.30 -23.81
CA LEU A 421 -29.47 15.69 -24.09
C LEU A 421 -29.59 16.03 -25.57
N GLN A 422 -29.18 15.12 -26.47
CA GLN A 422 -29.34 15.29 -27.91
C GLN A 422 -30.82 15.41 -28.28
N HIS A 423 -31.68 14.54 -27.74
CA HIS A 423 -33.11 14.61 -27.97
C HIS A 423 -33.71 15.92 -27.46
N ARG A 424 -33.33 16.35 -26.25
CA ARG A 424 -33.81 17.63 -25.68
C ARG A 424 -33.34 18.84 -26.48
N ARG A 425 -32.10 18.82 -26.98
CA ARG A 425 -31.58 19.87 -27.87
C ARG A 425 -32.40 19.96 -29.16
N LEU A 426 -32.73 18.82 -29.78
CA LEU A 426 -33.57 18.80 -30.99
C LEU A 426 -34.96 19.38 -30.72
N GLN A 427 -35.59 19.02 -29.60
CA GLN A 427 -36.87 19.61 -29.19
C GLN A 427 -36.78 21.13 -29.00
N LEU A 428 -35.73 21.61 -28.32
CA LEU A 428 -35.53 23.05 -28.09
C LEU A 428 -35.27 23.81 -29.40
N LEU A 429 -34.56 23.21 -30.36
CA LEU A 429 -34.36 23.79 -31.69
C LEU A 429 -35.66 23.89 -32.47
N ASP A 430 -36.50 22.85 -32.44
CA ASP A 430 -37.82 22.86 -33.06
C ASP A 430 -38.73 23.94 -32.43
N ILE A 431 -38.76 24.03 -31.10
CA ILE A 431 -39.48 25.10 -30.39
C ILE A 431 -38.92 26.48 -30.76
N SER A 432 -37.60 26.64 -30.83
CA SER A 432 -36.99 27.91 -31.22
C SER A 432 -37.33 28.29 -32.66
N SER A 433 -37.37 27.33 -33.59
CA SER A 433 -37.82 27.55 -34.97
C SER A 433 -39.26 28.04 -34.99
N LYS A 434 -40.16 27.33 -34.30
CA LYS A 434 -41.58 27.70 -34.20
C LYS A 434 -41.79 29.07 -33.56
N LEU A 435 -41.06 29.40 -32.49
CA LEU A 435 -41.11 30.72 -31.86
C LEU A 435 -40.62 31.82 -32.80
N ARG A 436 -39.53 31.58 -33.56
CA ARG A 436 -39.04 32.52 -34.58
C ARG A 436 -40.05 32.71 -35.71
N GLU A 437 -40.71 31.64 -36.15
CA GLU A 437 -41.78 31.69 -37.15
C GLU A 437 -42.99 32.48 -36.63
N MET A 438 -43.45 32.23 -35.41
CA MET A 438 -44.54 33.01 -34.81
C MET A 438 -44.17 34.48 -34.60
N LEU A 439 -42.93 34.76 -34.18
CA LEU A 439 -42.44 36.13 -34.05
C LEU A 439 -42.39 36.82 -35.42
N LYS A 440 -41.94 36.10 -36.46
CA LYS A 440 -41.98 36.59 -37.84
C LYS A 440 -43.42 36.91 -38.26
N GLN A 441 -44.36 35.98 -38.07
CA GLN A 441 -45.79 36.19 -38.36
C GLN A 441 -46.39 37.36 -37.58
N TYR A 442 -46.00 37.58 -36.32
CA TYR A 442 -46.46 38.70 -35.52
C TYR A 442 -45.91 40.04 -36.03
N LEU A 443 -44.62 40.11 -36.36
CA LEU A 443 -43.99 41.29 -36.96
C LEU A 443 -44.55 41.60 -38.35
N ASP A 444 -44.78 40.56 -39.16
CA ASP A 444 -45.45 40.64 -40.46
C ASP A 444 -46.91 41.09 -40.32
N GLY A 445 -47.60 40.75 -39.22
CA GLY A 445 -48.96 41.23 -38.94
C GLY A 445 -49.04 42.71 -38.51
N ILE A 446 -47.94 43.29 -38.00
CA ILE A 446 -47.88 44.68 -37.52
C ILE A 446 -47.22 45.61 -38.54
N SER A 447 -46.30 45.09 -39.35
CA SER A 447 -45.60 45.84 -40.41
C SER A 447 -46.29 45.62 -41.76
N VAL A 448 -46.24 46.64 -42.62
CA VAL A 448 -46.75 46.53 -44.00
C VAL A 448 -45.53 46.44 -44.92
N SER A 449 -45.16 45.22 -45.31
CA SER A 449 -44.05 44.93 -46.22
C SER A 449 -44.55 44.18 -47.48
N ASP A 450 -43.75 44.20 -48.55
CA ASP A 450 -44.14 43.63 -49.86
C ASP A 450 -44.35 42.10 -49.78
N GLU A 451 -43.59 41.40 -48.93
CA GLU A 451 -43.78 39.97 -48.64
C GLU A 451 -45.17 39.71 -48.00
N VAL A 452 -45.63 40.57 -47.08
CA VAL A 452 -46.92 40.44 -46.39
C VAL A 452 -48.10 40.70 -47.32
N LEU A 453 -47.93 41.56 -48.33
CA LEU A 453 -48.95 41.85 -49.35
C LEU A 453 -49.07 40.73 -50.39
N SER A 454 -48.02 39.95 -50.59
CA SER A 454 -48.00 38.81 -51.52
C SER A 454 -48.62 37.52 -50.96
N HIS A 455 -48.73 37.41 -49.63
CA HIS A 455 -49.31 36.27 -48.92
C HIS A 455 -50.74 36.57 -48.41
N LEU A 456 -51.50 35.54 -48.02
CA LEU A 456 -52.86 35.71 -47.49
C LEU A 456 -52.83 36.53 -46.20
N ASN A 457 -53.45 37.71 -46.23
CA ASN A 457 -53.36 38.70 -45.16
C ASN A 457 -54.73 39.37 -44.86
N PRO A 458 -54.95 39.88 -43.63
CA PRO A 458 -56.19 40.57 -43.27
C PRO A 458 -56.28 42.01 -43.80
N LEU A 459 -55.19 42.54 -44.37
CA LEU A 459 -55.08 43.93 -44.85
C LEU A 459 -55.74 44.17 -46.22
N PHE A 460 -55.94 43.11 -47.02
CA PHE A 460 -56.54 43.18 -48.35
C PHE A 460 -57.76 42.26 -48.45
N ILE A 461 -58.97 42.82 -48.29
CA ILE A 461 -60.23 42.07 -48.38
C ILE A 461 -60.77 42.20 -49.80
N VAL A 462 -60.76 41.10 -50.55
CA VAL A 462 -61.31 41.04 -51.91
C VAL A 462 -62.64 40.28 -51.87
N ASN A 463 -63.72 40.90 -52.36
CA ASN A 463 -65.06 40.30 -52.48
C ASN A 463 -65.73 39.85 -51.15
N HIS A 464 -65.68 40.68 -50.11
CA HIS A 464 -66.39 40.47 -48.82
C HIS A 464 -66.09 39.14 -48.09
N ARG A 465 -65.00 38.45 -48.45
CA ARG A 465 -64.51 37.28 -47.71
C ARG A 465 -63.20 37.68 -47.03
N SER A 466 -63.17 37.65 -45.70
CA SER A 466 -61.91 37.73 -44.97
C SER A 466 -61.10 36.48 -45.31
N ASN A 467 -59.86 36.65 -45.78
CA ASN A 467 -58.97 35.53 -46.12
C ASN A 467 -58.35 34.85 -44.88
N LEU A 468 -58.99 34.99 -43.72
CA LEU A 468 -58.59 34.28 -42.51
C LEU A 468 -59.16 32.86 -42.56
N PRO A 469 -58.40 31.82 -42.19
CA PRO A 469 -58.97 30.50 -41.97
C PRO A 469 -60.07 30.61 -40.91
N GLN A 470 -61.29 30.16 -41.25
CA GLN A 470 -62.38 30.02 -40.29
C GLN A 470 -61.91 29.10 -39.16
N LEU A 471 -61.96 29.58 -37.91
CA LEU A 471 -61.92 28.70 -36.76
C LEU A 471 -63.00 27.62 -36.95
N PRO A 472 -62.68 26.32 -36.80
CA PRO A 472 -63.70 25.29 -36.82
C PRO A 472 -64.73 25.59 -35.71
N PRO A 473 -66.02 25.24 -35.91
CA PRO A 473 -66.99 25.31 -34.83
C PRO A 473 -66.48 24.50 -33.63
N PRO A 474 -66.90 24.81 -32.39
CA PRO A 474 -66.50 24.01 -31.24
C PRO A 474 -67.01 22.59 -31.46
N SER A 475 -66.12 21.72 -31.95
CA SER A 475 -66.33 20.28 -31.86
C SER A 475 -66.44 20.01 -30.36
N ALA A 476 -67.59 19.50 -29.93
CA ALA A 476 -67.74 18.89 -28.63
C ALA A 476 -66.50 17.99 -28.42
N GLN A 477 -65.64 18.39 -27.49
CA GLN A 477 -64.62 17.49 -27.00
C GLN A 477 -65.37 16.23 -26.54
N PRO A 478 -65.02 15.02 -27.01
CA PRO A 478 -65.34 13.87 -26.21
C PRO A 478 -64.66 14.14 -24.87
N VAL A 479 -65.49 14.32 -23.84
CA VAL A 479 -65.03 14.24 -22.45
C VAL A 479 -64.48 12.83 -22.30
N TYR A 480 -63.19 12.66 -22.58
CA TYR A 480 -62.46 11.58 -21.97
C TYR A 480 -62.42 11.94 -20.49
N ASN A 481 -63.23 11.25 -19.71
CA ASN A 481 -63.01 11.15 -18.28
C ASN A 481 -61.59 10.61 -18.14
N VAL A 482 -60.64 11.49 -17.84
CA VAL A 482 -59.39 11.10 -17.20
C VAL A 482 -59.81 10.65 -15.82
N ILE A 483 -60.14 9.36 -15.71
CA ILE A 483 -60.11 8.67 -14.43
C ILE A 483 -58.62 8.66 -14.09
N GLU A 484 -58.23 9.51 -13.15
CA GLU A 484 -56.96 9.38 -12.46
C GLU A 484 -56.81 7.90 -12.09
N ALA A 485 -55.67 7.30 -12.43
CA ALA A 485 -55.30 5.97 -11.96
C ALA A 485 -54.97 6.05 -10.45
N ALA A 486 -55.99 6.37 -9.65
CA ALA A 486 -56.08 6.05 -8.25
C ALA A 486 -57.26 5.07 -8.15
N HIS A 487 -57.00 3.87 -7.63
CA HIS A 487 -57.92 2.73 -7.49
C HIS A 487 -57.96 1.71 -8.64
N ILE A 488 -56.83 1.04 -8.88
CA ILE A 488 -56.85 -0.42 -9.10
C ILE A 488 -55.82 -1.04 -8.15
N ALA A 489 -56.24 -1.21 -6.91
CA ALA A 489 -55.69 -2.22 -6.02
C ALA A 489 -56.89 -3.01 -5.49
N SER A 490 -57.31 -3.99 -6.26
CA SER A 490 -58.19 -5.05 -5.79
C SER A 490 -57.78 -6.36 -6.46
N HIS A 491 -57.22 -7.23 -5.63
CA HIS A 491 -57.08 -8.68 -5.81
C HIS A 491 -56.15 -9.16 -6.94
N ILE A 492 -54.91 -9.46 -6.54
CA ILE A 492 -54.20 -10.62 -7.06
C ILE A 492 -53.91 -11.51 -5.85
N LEU A 493 -54.37 -12.76 -5.97
CA LEU A 493 -54.12 -13.88 -5.06
C LEU A 493 -52.64 -14.25 -5.03
#